data_AF-A0A961V2J9-F1
#
_entry.id   AF-A0A961V2J9-F1
#
_cell.length_a   1.000
_cell.length_b   1.000
_cell.length_c   1.000
_cell.angle_alpha   90.00
_cell.angle_beta   90.00
_cell.angle_gamma   90.00
#
_symmetry.space_group_name_H-M   'P 1'
#
loop_
_entity.id
_entity.type
_entity.pdbx_description
1 polymer ?
#
loop_
_entity_poly.entity_id
_entity_poly.type
_entity_poly.pdbx_seq_one_letter_code
_entity_poly.pdbx_strand_id
1 'polypeptide(L)'
;MRLLAVADMHYSLPQYDWIVSVAEDFDVVVLAGDHLDLSSMVDFRAQVVVVRKYLERLKTKAQLLTCSGNHDLDSRNEAGEKVARWVKDLNRIGVPADGGSLIVGDTLFTMCAWWDGPTVKEAIGEQLAADAARRPAHWFWVYHAPPDNSPTSWGGSRSFGDAELEKWINEYQPDIVFSGHVHQSPFIKEGSWADRVGDTWIFNAGHQYGAPPAYIILDTDQQAAVWFSAAGSQIVHLDQPLTRPIEPLREAPVWLTSGDRAPGPIPG
;
A
#
# COMPACT_ATOMS: atom_id res chain seq x y z
N MET A 1 -16.24 -4.15 -5.34
CA MET A 1 -15.47 -4.09 -4.06
C MET A 1 -14.74 -2.76 -3.96
N ARG A 2 -14.87 -2.06 -2.83
CA ARG A 2 -14.23 -0.77 -2.55
C ARG A 2 -13.05 -0.93 -1.61
N LEU A 3 -11.92 -0.33 -1.98
CA LEU A 3 -10.67 -0.40 -1.24
C LEU A 3 -10.16 0.99 -0.92
N LEU A 4 -9.67 1.16 0.32
CA LEU A 4 -8.83 2.29 0.70
C LEU A 4 -7.38 1.80 0.78
N ALA A 5 -6.47 2.41 0.04
CA ALA A 5 -5.05 2.11 0.09
C ALA A 5 -4.23 3.33 0.52
N VAL A 6 -3.38 3.13 1.52
CA VAL A 6 -2.42 4.11 2.05
C VAL A 6 -1.09 3.42 2.34
N ALA A 7 -0.02 4.18 2.43
CA ALA A 7 1.32 3.71 2.74
C ALA A 7 2.08 4.78 3.55
N ASP A 8 3.28 4.44 4.03
CA ASP A 8 4.23 5.40 4.60
C ASP A 8 3.59 6.20 5.76
N MET A 9 2.99 5.49 6.70
CA MET A 9 2.29 6.11 7.82
C MET A 9 3.25 6.81 8.79
N HIS A 10 4.51 6.33 8.88
CA HIS A 10 5.59 6.89 9.71
C HIS A 10 5.08 7.34 11.10
N TYR A 11 4.42 6.41 11.80
CA TYR A 11 3.87 6.62 13.14
C TYR A 11 2.96 7.86 13.31
N SER A 12 2.34 8.33 12.23
CA SER A 12 1.43 9.47 12.25
C SER A 12 0.07 9.08 12.84
N LEU A 13 -0.06 9.19 14.16
CA LEU A 13 -1.31 8.87 14.87
C LEU A 13 -2.53 9.63 14.32
N PRO A 14 -2.46 10.92 13.94
CA PRO A 14 -3.59 11.61 13.32
C PRO A 14 -4.05 10.98 12.00
N GLN A 15 -3.12 10.44 11.20
CA GLN A 15 -3.48 9.72 9.97
C GLN A 15 -4.12 8.37 10.29
N TYR A 16 -3.64 7.64 11.29
CA TYR A 16 -4.31 6.43 11.77
C TYR A 16 -5.72 6.71 12.31
N ASP A 17 -5.91 7.79 13.07
CA ASP A 17 -7.22 8.23 13.56
C ASP A 17 -8.17 8.51 12.40
N TRP A 18 -7.69 9.16 11.34
CA TRP A 18 -8.46 9.39 10.13
C TRP A 18 -8.87 8.08 9.45
N ILE A 19 -7.95 7.13 9.25
CA ILE A 19 -8.26 5.82 8.66
C ILE A 19 -9.33 5.10 9.50
N VAL A 20 -9.20 5.09 10.83
CA VAL A 20 -10.19 4.49 11.74
C VAL A 20 -11.57 5.13 11.58
N SER A 21 -11.62 6.43 11.30
CA SER A 21 -12.88 7.17 11.15
C SER A 21 -13.63 6.86 9.86
N VAL A 22 -12.92 6.46 8.80
CA VAL A 22 -13.50 6.19 7.47
C VAL A 22 -13.52 4.69 7.10
N ALA A 23 -12.87 3.83 7.88
CA ALA A 23 -12.66 2.42 7.51
C ALA A 23 -13.96 1.65 7.19
N GLU A 24 -15.07 1.95 7.88
CA GLU A 24 -16.36 1.25 7.67
C GLU A 24 -17.01 1.56 6.31
N ASP A 25 -16.51 2.56 5.58
CA ASP A 25 -16.98 2.91 4.24
C ASP A 25 -16.34 2.04 3.12
N PHE A 26 -15.41 1.16 3.48
CA PHE A 26 -14.64 0.33 2.57
C PHE A 26 -14.76 -1.17 2.91
N ASP A 27 -14.79 -2.00 1.87
CA ASP A 27 -14.75 -3.45 2.05
C ASP A 27 -13.36 -3.90 2.54
N VAL A 28 -12.30 -3.28 2.00
CA VAL A 28 -10.90 -3.59 2.30
C VAL A 28 -10.11 -2.31 2.59
N VAL A 29 -9.27 -2.35 3.62
CA VAL A 29 -8.28 -1.30 3.92
C VAL A 29 -6.89 -1.89 3.78
N VAL A 30 -6.07 -1.31 2.90
CA VAL A 30 -4.68 -1.69 2.64
C VAL A 30 -3.74 -0.65 3.26
N LEU A 31 -2.86 -1.11 4.14
CA LEU A 31 -1.74 -0.32 4.65
C LEU A 31 -0.41 -0.90 4.12
N ALA A 32 0.14 -0.29 3.07
CA ALA A 32 1.31 -0.82 2.36
C ALA A 32 2.62 -0.35 3.01
N GLY A 33 2.87 -0.77 4.26
CA GLY A 33 4.17 -0.66 4.93
C GLY A 33 4.56 0.72 5.46
N ASP A 34 5.73 0.73 6.10
CA ASP A 34 6.31 1.85 6.85
C ASP A 34 5.33 2.43 7.88
N HIS A 35 4.95 1.55 8.82
CA HIS A 35 4.09 1.92 9.93
C HIS A 35 4.80 2.76 10.98
N LEU A 36 6.08 2.50 11.20
CA LEU A 36 6.90 3.09 12.25
C LEU A 36 7.75 4.24 11.70
N ASP A 37 8.11 5.17 12.57
CA ASP A 37 9.01 6.28 12.27
C ASP A 37 10.33 6.08 13.00
N LEU A 38 11.38 5.77 12.24
CA LEU A 38 12.74 5.61 12.75
C LEU A 38 13.35 6.92 13.28
N SER A 39 12.79 8.07 12.90
CA SER A 39 13.26 9.40 13.32
C SER A 39 12.54 9.95 14.56
N SER A 40 11.46 9.29 14.99
CA SER A 40 10.66 9.70 16.14
C SER A 40 11.43 9.57 17.46
N MET A 41 11.15 10.48 18.40
CA MET A 41 11.65 10.39 19.77
C MET A 41 10.97 9.27 20.58
N VAL A 42 9.85 8.74 20.08
CA VAL A 42 9.15 7.63 20.73
C VAL A 42 9.91 6.34 20.45
N ASP A 43 10.20 5.59 21.52
CA ASP A 43 10.88 4.30 21.41
C ASP A 43 10.20 3.37 20.40
N PHE A 44 11.00 2.69 19.58
CA PHE A 44 10.54 1.81 18.52
C PHE A 44 9.53 0.75 19.01
N ARG A 45 9.76 0.13 20.17
CA ARG A 45 8.83 -0.88 20.71
C ARG A 45 7.55 -0.25 21.24
N ALA A 46 7.62 0.96 21.78
CA ALA A 46 6.43 1.72 22.15
C ALA A 46 5.59 2.06 20.92
N GLN A 47 6.22 2.43 19.80
CA GLN A 47 5.52 2.64 18.53
C GLN A 47 4.81 1.37 18.05
N VAL A 48 5.50 0.22 18.07
CA VAL A 48 4.91 -1.09 17.73
C VAL A 48 3.66 -1.38 18.58
N VAL A 49 3.71 -1.14 19.89
CA VAL A 49 2.54 -1.36 20.78
C VAL A 49 1.36 -0.49 20.37
N VAL A 50 1.59 0.80 20.11
CA VAL A 50 0.53 1.75 19.73
C VAL A 50 -0.04 1.41 18.35
N VAL A 51 0.81 1.18 17.35
CA VAL A 51 0.37 0.81 16.00
C VAL A 51 -0.44 -0.48 16.03
N ARG A 52 -0.01 -1.51 16.76
CA ARG A 52 -0.78 -2.75 16.91
C ARG A 52 -2.19 -2.50 17.46
N LYS A 53 -2.36 -1.53 18.36
CA LYS A 53 -3.70 -1.16 18.87
C LYS A 53 -4.57 -0.51 17.80
N TYR A 54 -3.98 0.31 16.92
CA TYR A 54 -4.69 0.84 15.76
C TYR A 54 -5.09 -0.27 14.79
N LEU A 55 -4.18 -1.19 14.45
CA LEU A 55 -4.48 -2.32 13.56
C LEU A 55 -5.55 -3.25 14.13
N GLU A 56 -5.50 -3.55 15.43
CA GLU A 56 -6.55 -4.30 16.14
C GLU A 56 -7.91 -3.62 16.05
N ARG A 57 -7.97 -2.29 16.19
CA ARG A 57 -9.20 -1.51 16.05
C ARG A 57 -9.69 -1.44 14.59
N LEU A 58 -8.79 -1.27 13.62
CA LEU A 58 -9.14 -1.21 12.20
C LEU A 58 -9.74 -2.53 11.71
N LYS A 59 -9.19 -3.66 12.15
CA LYS A 59 -9.71 -4.99 11.83
C LYS A 59 -11.19 -5.17 12.23
N THR A 60 -11.67 -4.48 13.28
CA THR A 60 -13.09 -4.59 13.67
C THR A 60 -14.03 -3.76 12.79
N LYS A 61 -13.49 -2.95 11.88
CA LYS A 61 -14.23 -2.01 11.03
C LYS A 61 -14.27 -2.42 9.56
N ALA A 62 -13.18 -2.99 9.05
CA ALA A 62 -13.07 -3.45 7.67
C ALA A 62 -12.09 -4.63 7.55
N GLN A 63 -12.05 -5.28 6.38
CA GLN A 63 -11.02 -6.26 6.08
C GLN A 63 -9.66 -5.54 5.93
N LEU A 64 -8.87 -5.56 7.01
CA LEU A 64 -7.55 -4.94 7.05
C LEU A 64 -6.49 -5.88 6.43
N LEU A 65 -5.67 -5.33 5.54
CA LEU A 65 -4.50 -5.98 4.93
C LEU A 65 -3.28 -5.08 5.12
N THR A 66 -2.12 -5.66 5.37
CA THR A 66 -0.91 -4.87 5.60
C THR A 66 0.35 -5.60 5.18
N CYS A 67 1.45 -4.88 4.93
CA CYS A 67 2.78 -5.49 4.84
C CYS A 67 3.80 -4.63 5.59
N SER A 68 5.00 -5.14 5.78
CA SER A 68 6.12 -4.37 6.33
C SER A 68 6.77 -3.50 5.26
N GLY A 69 7.24 -2.32 5.66
CA GLY A 69 8.26 -1.58 4.93
C GLY A 69 9.63 -1.63 5.61
N ASN A 70 10.58 -0.86 5.10
CA ASN A 70 11.95 -0.82 5.62
C ASN A 70 12.05 -0.20 7.02
N HIS A 71 11.04 0.57 7.46
CA HIS A 71 11.00 1.16 8.80
C HIS A 71 10.43 0.22 9.86
N ASP A 72 9.86 -0.92 9.46
CA ASP A 72 9.17 -1.83 10.37
C ASP A 72 10.07 -2.94 10.93
N LEU A 73 11.36 -2.97 10.56
CA LEU A 73 12.29 -4.07 10.85
C LEU A 73 12.76 -4.05 12.32
N ASP A 74 12.23 -4.98 13.13
CA ASP A 74 12.40 -5.01 14.59
C ASP A 74 13.43 -6.02 15.11
N SER A 75 13.86 -6.94 14.24
CA SER A 75 14.69 -8.08 14.64
C SER A 75 15.53 -8.60 13.48
N ARG A 76 16.34 -9.63 13.74
CA ARG A 76 17.09 -10.37 12.72
C ARG A 76 16.65 -11.83 12.68
N ASN A 77 16.66 -12.44 11.49
CA ASN A 77 16.45 -13.88 11.31
C ASN A 77 17.76 -14.67 11.54
N GLU A 78 17.72 -15.99 11.35
CA GLU A 78 18.89 -16.87 11.54
C GLU A 78 20.04 -16.56 10.57
N ALA A 79 19.71 -16.10 9.36
CA ALA A 79 20.67 -15.64 8.36
C ALA A 79 21.24 -14.23 8.66
N GLY A 80 20.78 -13.59 9.74
CA GLY A 80 21.20 -12.25 10.15
C GLY A 80 20.52 -11.11 9.39
N GLU A 81 19.58 -11.38 8.50
CA GLU A 81 18.81 -10.37 7.75
C GLU A 81 17.84 -9.65 8.67
N LYS A 82 17.67 -8.34 8.49
CA LYS A 82 16.65 -7.58 9.21
C LYS A 82 15.25 -7.99 8.75
N VAL A 83 14.33 -8.17 9.70
CA VAL A 83 12.94 -8.60 9.45
C VAL A 83 11.96 -7.86 10.34
N ALA A 84 10.71 -7.71 9.89
CA ALA A 84 9.60 -7.16 10.67
C ALA A 84 8.78 -8.27 11.34
N ARG A 85 9.34 -8.89 12.38
CA ARG A 85 8.69 -10.01 13.10
C ARG A 85 7.34 -9.59 13.67
N TRP A 86 7.24 -8.37 14.21
CA TRP A 86 5.98 -7.88 14.75
C TRP A 86 4.86 -7.75 13.71
N VAL A 87 5.19 -7.42 12.45
CA VAL A 87 4.24 -7.38 11.33
C VAL A 87 3.83 -8.79 10.94
N LYS A 88 4.79 -9.70 10.75
CA LYS A 88 4.49 -11.12 10.50
C LYS A 88 3.59 -11.74 11.58
N ASP A 89 3.80 -11.40 12.84
CA ASP A 89 3.01 -11.89 13.99
C ASP A 89 1.55 -11.41 13.97
N LEU A 90 1.20 -10.37 13.20
CA LEU A 90 -0.18 -9.92 13.02
C LEU A 90 -1.09 -11.02 12.41
N ASN A 91 -0.52 -11.90 11.59
CA ASN A 91 -1.24 -13.06 11.05
C ASN A 91 -1.84 -13.93 12.17
N ARG A 92 -1.16 -14.06 13.32
CA ARG A 92 -1.63 -14.85 14.47
C ARG A 92 -2.84 -14.26 15.17
N ILE A 93 -3.06 -12.95 15.02
CA ILE A 93 -4.25 -12.25 15.53
C ILE A 93 -5.27 -11.98 14.40
N GLY A 94 -5.11 -12.64 13.25
CA GLY A 94 -6.02 -12.59 12.11
C GLY A 94 -6.04 -11.25 11.38
N VAL A 95 -4.94 -10.50 11.38
CA VAL A 95 -4.70 -9.42 10.41
C VAL A 95 -3.73 -9.99 9.37
N PRO A 96 -4.19 -10.26 8.13
CA PRO A 96 -3.32 -10.72 7.06
C PRO A 96 -2.16 -9.74 6.84
N ALA A 97 -0.94 -10.24 6.98
CA ALA A 97 0.31 -9.49 6.94
C ALA A 97 1.41 -10.27 6.21
N ASP A 98 2.68 -9.87 6.34
CA ASP A 98 3.86 -10.51 5.73
C ASP A 98 3.78 -12.05 5.65
N GLY A 99 3.92 -12.58 4.43
CA GLY A 99 3.88 -14.01 4.15
C GLY A 99 2.48 -14.62 4.16
N GLY A 100 1.45 -13.81 4.37
CA GLY A 100 0.04 -14.19 4.32
C GLY A 100 -0.59 -13.90 2.97
N SER A 101 -1.72 -14.56 2.72
CA SER A 101 -2.58 -14.29 1.57
C SER A 101 -4.05 -14.51 1.97
N LEU A 102 -4.97 -13.75 1.38
CA LEU A 102 -6.40 -13.82 1.68
C LEU A 102 -7.21 -13.67 0.39
N ILE A 103 -8.29 -14.43 0.26
CA ILE A 103 -9.29 -14.21 -0.79
C ILE A 103 -10.43 -13.37 -0.23
N VAL A 104 -10.78 -12.28 -0.92
CA VAL A 104 -11.97 -11.46 -0.67
C VAL A 104 -12.77 -11.42 -1.97
N GLY A 105 -13.98 -11.99 -1.97
CA GLY A 105 -14.74 -12.19 -3.21
C GLY A 105 -14.01 -13.12 -4.18
N ASP A 106 -13.72 -12.61 -5.37
CA ASP A 106 -12.96 -13.29 -6.44
C ASP A 106 -11.52 -12.76 -6.60
N THR A 107 -11.05 -11.95 -5.64
CA THR A 107 -9.69 -11.39 -5.63
C THR A 107 -8.83 -12.06 -4.56
N LEU A 108 -7.67 -12.58 -4.97
CA LEU A 108 -6.60 -12.97 -4.06
C LEU A 108 -5.74 -11.74 -3.73
N PHE A 109 -5.46 -11.56 -2.45
CA PHE A 109 -4.49 -10.59 -1.95
C PHE A 109 -3.28 -11.32 -1.39
N THR A 110 -2.09 -10.89 -1.75
CA THR A 110 -0.83 -11.42 -1.22
C THR A 110 -0.07 -10.31 -0.54
N MET A 111 0.24 -10.48 0.75
CA MET A 111 0.99 -9.52 1.55
C MET A 111 2.44 -9.97 1.64
N CYS A 112 3.33 -9.21 1.01
CA CYS A 112 4.73 -9.57 0.87
C CYS A 112 5.59 -8.77 1.84
N ALA A 113 6.52 -9.46 2.52
CA ALA A 113 7.44 -8.82 3.45
C ALA A 113 8.43 -7.87 2.73
N TRP A 114 8.99 -6.93 3.47
CA TRP A 114 10.22 -6.26 3.08
C TRP A 114 11.38 -7.25 3.20
N TRP A 115 12.25 -7.31 2.20
CA TRP A 115 13.44 -8.18 2.24
C TRP A 115 14.73 -7.35 2.39
N ASP A 116 15.59 -7.79 3.32
CA ASP A 116 16.93 -7.22 3.56
C ASP A 116 18.03 -8.11 2.95
N GLY A 117 17.70 -9.37 2.61
CA GLY A 117 18.63 -10.34 2.07
C GLY A 117 17.96 -11.50 1.31
N PRO A 118 18.76 -12.45 0.79
CA PRO A 118 18.30 -13.51 -0.10
C PRO A 118 17.25 -14.43 0.52
N THR A 119 17.28 -14.68 1.83
CA THR A 119 16.38 -15.65 2.48
C THR A 119 14.94 -15.14 2.45
N VAL A 120 14.70 -13.89 2.89
CA VAL A 120 13.35 -13.31 2.80
C VAL A 120 12.92 -13.13 1.33
N LYS A 121 13.85 -12.74 0.46
CA LYS A 121 13.57 -12.61 -0.98
C LYS A 121 13.09 -13.92 -1.61
N GLU A 122 13.79 -15.03 -1.34
CA GLU A 122 13.39 -16.35 -1.81
C GLU A 122 12.03 -16.76 -1.24
N ALA A 123 11.77 -16.50 0.04
CA ALA A 123 10.48 -16.79 0.67
C ALA A 123 9.31 -16.01 0.01
N ILE A 124 9.53 -14.77 -0.43
CA ILE A 124 8.54 -14.01 -1.21
C ILE A 124 8.31 -14.70 -2.56
N GLY A 125 9.37 -15.10 -3.27
CA GLY A 125 9.24 -15.84 -4.52
C GLY A 125 8.46 -17.15 -4.37
N GLU A 126 8.72 -17.92 -3.31
CA GLU A 126 7.97 -19.14 -2.99
C GLU A 126 6.49 -18.86 -2.69
N GLN A 127 6.20 -17.80 -1.93
CA GLN A 127 4.83 -17.35 -1.65
C GLN A 127 4.09 -17.01 -2.95
N LEU A 128 4.70 -16.20 -3.82
CA LEU A 128 4.13 -15.80 -5.10
C LEU A 128 3.89 -17.00 -6.01
N ALA A 129 4.85 -17.93 -6.11
CA ALA A 129 4.69 -19.15 -6.90
C ALA A 129 3.52 -20.01 -6.39
N ALA A 130 3.41 -20.17 -5.06
CA ALA A 130 2.32 -20.92 -4.44
C ALA A 130 0.95 -20.26 -4.67
N ASP A 131 0.91 -18.92 -4.62
CA ASP A 131 -0.31 -18.13 -4.85
C ASP A 131 -0.74 -18.15 -6.32
N ALA A 132 0.21 -18.04 -7.25
CA ALA A 132 -0.05 -18.15 -8.69
C ALA A 132 -0.70 -19.49 -9.06
N ALA A 133 -0.29 -20.59 -8.42
CA ALA A 133 -0.83 -21.92 -8.68
C ALA A 133 -2.30 -22.08 -8.25
N ARG A 134 -2.82 -21.19 -7.41
CA ARG A 134 -4.18 -21.25 -6.84
C ARG A 134 -4.99 -19.98 -7.05
N ARG A 135 -4.48 -19.01 -7.83
CA ARG A 135 -5.10 -17.69 -7.95
C ARG A 135 -6.49 -17.77 -8.61
N PRO A 136 -7.47 -16.98 -8.14
CA PRO A 136 -8.77 -16.81 -8.77
C PRO A 136 -8.64 -15.87 -9.99
N ALA A 137 -9.73 -15.19 -10.38
CA ALA A 137 -9.75 -14.29 -11.51
C ALA A 137 -8.84 -13.06 -11.32
N HIS A 138 -8.82 -12.51 -10.10
CA HIS A 138 -8.06 -11.31 -9.78
C HIS A 138 -6.99 -11.59 -8.72
N TRP A 139 -5.83 -10.94 -8.84
CA TRP A 139 -4.72 -11.09 -7.92
C TRP A 139 -3.99 -9.78 -7.67
N PHE A 140 -4.10 -9.26 -6.44
CA PHE A 140 -3.50 -8.01 -5.99
C PHE A 140 -2.37 -8.29 -5.00
N TRP A 141 -1.28 -7.54 -5.09
CA TRP A 141 -0.16 -7.60 -4.14
C TRP A 141 -0.14 -6.35 -3.26
N VAL A 142 0.19 -6.55 -2.00
CA VAL A 142 0.57 -5.48 -1.07
C VAL A 142 2.06 -5.63 -0.81
N TYR A 143 2.85 -4.77 -1.44
CA TYR A 143 4.31 -4.86 -1.51
C TYR A 143 4.91 -3.46 -1.39
N HIS A 144 5.66 -3.21 -0.30
CA HIS A 144 6.02 -1.84 0.05
C HIS A 144 6.91 -1.13 -0.99
N ALA A 145 7.96 -1.78 -1.50
CA ALA A 145 8.84 -1.13 -2.48
C ALA A 145 8.23 -1.16 -3.91
N PRO A 146 8.02 -0.02 -4.58
CA PRO A 146 7.55 0.02 -5.97
C PRO A 146 8.62 -0.58 -6.92
N PRO A 147 8.27 -0.97 -8.16
CA PRO A 147 9.23 -1.50 -9.14
C PRO A 147 10.26 -0.45 -9.57
N ASP A 148 11.52 -0.83 -9.84
CA ASP A 148 12.63 0.11 -10.08
C ASP A 148 12.46 1.00 -11.32
N ASN A 149 11.97 0.50 -12.44
CA ASN A 149 11.85 1.24 -13.70
C ASN A 149 10.46 1.85 -13.87
N SER A 150 9.94 2.50 -12.83
CA SER A 150 8.60 3.08 -12.82
C SER A 150 8.58 4.52 -12.30
N PRO A 151 7.71 5.41 -12.83
CA PRO A 151 7.43 6.70 -12.21
C PRO A 151 6.96 6.61 -10.75
N THR A 152 6.45 5.46 -10.29
CA THR A 152 6.06 5.25 -8.88
C THR A 152 7.23 5.05 -7.93
N SER A 153 8.44 4.85 -8.45
CA SER A 153 9.68 4.72 -7.68
C SER A 153 10.68 5.85 -7.98
N TRP A 154 10.29 6.82 -8.82
CA TRP A 154 11.15 7.93 -9.20
C TRP A 154 11.34 8.92 -8.05
N GLY A 155 12.60 9.16 -7.67
CA GLY A 155 12.96 10.09 -6.60
C GLY A 155 13.43 11.47 -7.06
N GLY A 156 13.37 11.77 -8.37
CA GLY A 156 13.72 13.07 -8.95
C GLY A 156 15.08 13.11 -9.65
N SER A 157 15.96 12.18 -9.32
CA SER A 157 17.30 12.06 -9.93
C SER A 157 17.66 10.62 -10.30
N ARG A 158 17.08 9.66 -9.60
CA ARG A 158 17.20 8.23 -9.86
C ARG A 158 15.94 7.53 -9.33
N SER A 159 15.80 6.26 -9.72
CA SER A 159 14.82 5.39 -9.10
C SER A 159 15.33 4.75 -7.81
N PHE A 160 14.38 4.40 -6.94
CA PHE A 160 14.57 3.75 -5.64
C PHE A 160 13.65 2.54 -5.49
N GLY A 161 13.27 1.90 -6.60
CA GLY A 161 12.38 0.75 -6.56
C GLY A 161 13.13 -0.58 -6.44
N ASP A 162 12.36 -1.65 -6.45
CA ASP A 162 12.84 -3.02 -6.38
C ASP A 162 12.87 -3.67 -7.77
N ALA A 163 14.08 -4.02 -8.22
CA ALA A 163 14.29 -4.69 -9.49
C ALA A 163 13.80 -6.16 -9.49
N GLU A 164 13.67 -6.80 -8.32
CA GLU A 164 13.14 -8.16 -8.22
C GLU A 164 11.62 -8.15 -8.36
N LEU A 165 10.95 -7.09 -7.90
CA LEU A 165 9.52 -6.91 -8.10
C LEU A 165 9.16 -6.88 -9.60
N GLU A 166 9.95 -6.21 -10.43
CA GLU A 166 9.73 -6.24 -11.89
C GLU A 166 9.79 -7.65 -12.47
N LYS A 167 10.73 -8.48 -11.98
CA LYS A 167 10.84 -9.88 -12.44
C LYS A 167 9.62 -10.67 -12.03
N TRP A 168 9.17 -10.54 -10.78
CA TRP A 168 7.97 -11.19 -10.30
C TRP A 168 6.72 -10.72 -11.03
N ILE A 169 6.57 -9.43 -11.31
CA ILE A 169 5.44 -8.90 -12.11
C ILE A 169 5.44 -9.52 -13.51
N ASN A 170 6.60 -9.56 -14.17
CA ASN A 170 6.71 -10.15 -15.52
C ASN A 170 6.39 -11.64 -15.53
N GLU A 171 6.75 -12.37 -14.47
CA GLU A 171 6.52 -13.82 -14.34
C GLU A 171 5.05 -14.14 -13.98
N TYR A 172 4.50 -13.44 -13.00
CA TYR A 172 3.24 -13.80 -12.35
C TYR A 172 2.05 -12.94 -12.77
N GLN A 173 2.30 -11.74 -13.30
CA GLN A 173 1.28 -10.83 -13.83
C GLN A 173 0.09 -10.65 -12.87
N PRO A 174 0.30 -10.11 -11.66
CA PRO A 174 -0.83 -9.68 -10.82
C PRO A 174 -1.58 -8.54 -11.51
N ASP A 175 -2.85 -8.33 -11.19
CA ASP A 175 -3.59 -7.21 -11.76
C ASP A 175 -3.13 -5.87 -11.15
N ILE A 176 -2.80 -5.87 -9.84
CA ILE A 176 -2.49 -4.65 -9.09
C ILE A 176 -1.37 -4.89 -8.06
N VAL A 177 -0.49 -3.92 -7.89
CA VAL A 177 0.46 -3.83 -6.77
C VAL A 177 0.25 -2.51 -6.02
N PHE A 178 -0.06 -2.58 -4.73
CA PHE A 178 -0.08 -1.45 -3.81
C PHE A 178 1.26 -1.30 -3.10
N SER A 179 1.87 -0.12 -3.20
CA SER A 179 3.22 0.20 -2.74
C SER A 179 3.30 1.56 -2.04
N GLY A 180 4.47 1.86 -1.49
CA GLY A 180 4.85 3.11 -0.82
C GLY A 180 6.32 3.44 -1.07
N HIS A 181 7.11 3.60 0.00
CA HIS A 181 8.58 3.71 0.03
C HIS A 181 9.15 5.00 -0.59
N VAL A 182 8.82 5.29 -1.84
CA VAL A 182 9.30 6.48 -2.55
C VAL A 182 8.29 7.61 -2.39
N HIS A 183 8.33 8.23 -1.23
CA HIS A 183 7.39 9.24 -0.73
C HIS A 183 7.02 10.32 -1.74
N GLN A 184 8.03 10.82 -2.44
CA GLN A 184 7.92 12.01 -3.27
C GLN A 184 7.44 11.71 -4.70
N SER A 185 7.40 10.44 -5.12
CA SER A 185 7.13 10.07 -6.52
C SER A 185 5.87 10.74 -7.08
N PRO A 186 4.73 10.78 -6.37
CA PRO A 186 3.53 11.46 -6.88
C PRO A 186 3.65 12.99 -7.01
N PHE A 187 4.60 13.61 -6.30
CA PHE A 187 4.66 15.06 -6.08
C PHE A 187 5.75 15.76 -6.88
N ILE A 188 6.57 15.01 -7.61
CA ILE A 188 7.69 15.55 -8.37
C ILE A 188 7.53 15.33 -9.87
N LYS A 189 8.23 16.15 -10.64
CA LYS A 189 8.27 16.00 -12.10
C LYS A 189 8.79 14.61 -12.48
N GLU A 190 8.15 13.99 -13.48
CA GLU A 190 8.45 12.64 -14.01
C GLU A 190 8.16 11.49 -13.05
N GLY A 191 7.78 11.77 -11.80
CA GLY A 191 7.19 10.78 -10.92
C GLY A 191 5.67 10.68 -11.07
N SER A 192 5.07 9.66 -10.45
CA SER A 192 3.62 9.45 -10.49
C SER A 192 3.13 8.60 -9.33
N TRP A 193 1.84 8.71 -9.00
CA TRP A 193 1.18 7.78 -8.06
C TRP A 193 0.71 6.49 -8.73
N ALA A 194 0.60 6.48 -10.06
CA ALA A 194 0.16 5.33 -10.83
C ALA A 194 1.08 5.06 -12.01
N ASP A 195 1.27 3.78 -12.31
CA ASP A 195 1.94 3.31 -13.52
C ASP A 195 1.41 1.95 -13.97
N ARG A 196 1.83 1.50 -15.15
CA ARG A 196 1.59 0.14 -15.65
C ARG A 196 2.90 -0.54 -16.02
N VAL A 197 3.14 -1.73 -15.48
CA VAL A 197 4.22 -2.64 -15.89
C VAL A 197 3.56 -3.83 -16.60
N GLY A 198 3.61 -3.82 -17.93
CA GLY A 198 2.76 -4.71 -18.73
C GLY A 198 1.28 -4.42 -18.47
N ASP A 199 0.52 -5.45 -18.06
CA ASP A 199 -0.89 -5.31 -17.70
C ASP A 199 -1.13 -5.01 -16.22
N THR A 200 -0.08 -5.09 -15.39
CA THR A 200 -0.15 -4.84 -13.94
C THR A 200 -0.19 -3.35 -13.64
N TRP A 201 -1.21 -2.92 -12.89
CA TRP A 201 -1.26 -1.58 -12.30
C TRP A 201 -0.37 -1.47 -11.08
N ILE A 202 0.39 -0.39 -10.98
CA ILE A 202 1.24 -0.07 -9.84
C ILE A 202 0.73 1.20 -9.20
N PHE A 203 0.49 1.16 -7.89
CA PHE A 203 0.00 2.28 -7.11
C PHE A 203 0.94 2.62 -5.97
N ASN A 204 1.33 3.90 -5.87
CA ASN A 204 2.07 4.48 -4.76
C ASN A 204 1.39 5.79 -4.37
N ALA A 205 0.74 5.84 -3.21
CA ALA A 205 0.01 7.04 -2.78
C ALA A 205 0.95 8.22 -2.43
N GLY A 206 2.23 7.93 -2.16
CA GLY A 206 3.20 8.89 -1.64
C GLY A 206 2.97 9.21 -0.16
N HIS A 207 3.87 10.02 0.39
CA HIS A 207 3.80 10.47 1.77
C HIS A 207 3.61 11.98 1.85
N GLN A 208 2.66 12.42 2.69
CA GLN A 208 2.43 13.83 3.01
C GLN A 208 2.22 14.01 4.50
N TYR A 209 2.45 15.23 4.99
CA TYR A 209 2.17 15.61 6.37
C TYR A 209 0.70 15.94 6.59
N GLY A 210 0.26 15.81 7.84
CA GLY A 210 -1.12 16.11 8.26
C GLY A 210 -2.09 14.96 8.01
N ALA A 211 -3.34 15.15 8.42
CA ALA A 211 -4.44 14.23 8.17
C ALA A 211 -5.43 14.91 7.21
N PRO A 212 -5.96 14.19 6.20
CA PRO A 212 -5.66 12.79 5.87
C PRO A 212 -4.25 12.59 5.27
N PRO A 213 -3.75 11.33 5.22
CA PRO A 213 -2.58 11.00 4.40
C PRO A 213 -2.89 11.24 2.90
N ALA A 214 -1.92 11.00 2.03
CA ALA A 214 -2.25 10.77 0.63
C ALA A 214 -2.83 9.34 0.53
N TYR A 215 -3.91 9.16 -0.22
CA TYR A 215 -4.62 7.88 -0.27
C TYR A 215 -5.19 7.62 -1.65
N ILE A 216 -5.46 6.33 -1.90
CA ILE A 216 -6.08 5.86 -3.12
C ILE A 216 -7.37 5.16 -2.73
N ILE A 217 -8.45 5.49 -3.42
CA ILE A 217 -9.69 4.73 -3.39
C ILE A 217 -9.78 3.94 -4.70
N LEU A 218 -9.92 2.63 -4.61
CA LEU A 218 -10.14 1.75 -5.75
C LEU A 218 -11.52 1.11 -5.66
N ASP A 219 -12.26 1.12 -6.77
CA ASP A 219 -13.52 0.40 -6.89
C ASP A 219 -13.42 -0.58 -8.06
N THR A 220 -13.45 -1.88 -7.73
CA THR A 220 -13.32 -2.95 -8.73
C THR A 220 -14.54 -3.07 -9.62
N ASP A 221 -15.72 -2.64 -9.18
CA ASP A 221 -16.95 -2.76 -9.97
C ASP A 221 -17.01 -1.62 -10.98
N GLN A 222 -16.46 -0.46 -10.60
CA GLN A 222 -16.33 0.72 -11.47
C GLN A 222 -15.06 0.70 -12.31
N GLN A 223 -14.15 -0.25 -12.06
CA GLN A 223 -12.83 -0.33 -12.72
C GLN A 223 -12.09 1.01 -12.68
N ALA A 224 -12.05 1.65 -11.52
CA ALA A 224 -11.44 2.97 -11.36
C ALA A 224 -10.64 3.08 -10.06
N ALA A 225 -9.55 3.84 -10.12
CA ALA A 225 -8.77 4.23 -8.95
C ALA A 225 -8.63 5.75 -8.91
N VAL A 226 -8.82 6.34 -7.74
CA VAL A 226 -8.78 7.78 -7.51
C VAL A 226 -7.76 8.07 -6.41
N TRP A 227 -6.80 8.93 -6.72
CA TRP A 227 -5.79 9.39 -5.78
C TRP A 227 -6.16 10.76 -5.22
N PHE A 228 -5.97 10.93 -3.92
CA PHE A 228 -6.20 12.17 -3.19
C PHE A 228 -4.94 12.58 -2.44
N SER A 229 -4.54 13.83 -2.59
CA SER A 229 -3.40 14.40 -1.87
C SER A 229 -3.50 15.92 -1.73
N ALA A 230 -2.53 16.52 -1.02
CA ALA A 230 -2.36 17.95 -0.95
C ALA A 230 -2.03 18.60 -2.32
N ALA A 231 -1.57 17.83 -3.30
CA ALA A 231 -1.31 18.31 -4.66
C ALA A 231 -2.55 18.29 -5.57
N GLY A 232 -3.68 17.78 -5.07
CA GLY A 232 -4.93 17.66 -5.80
C GLY A 232 -5.41 16.20 -5.87
N SER A 233 -6.33 15.95 -6.80
CA SER A 233 -6.92 14.63 -6.99
C SER A 233 -6.87 14.22 -8.45
N GLN A 234 -6.65 12.94 -8.71
CA GLN A 234 -6.50 12.37 -10.04
C GLN A 234 -7.21 11.02 -10.13
N ILE A 235 -7.58 10.61 -11.34
CA ILE A 235 -8.28 9.35 -11.61
C ILE A 235 -7.60 8.56 -12.73
N VAL A 236 -7.58 7.24 -12.59
CA VAL A 236 -7.29 6.29 -13.67
C VAL A 236 -8.43 5.28 -13.81
N HIS A 237 -8.67 4.86 -15.05
CA HIS A 237 -9.62 3.80 -15.40
C HIS A 237 -8.84 2.52 -15.68
N LEU A 238 -9.10 1.48 -14.90
CA LEU A 238 -8.34 0.23 -14.92
C LEU A 238 -8.56 -0.57 -16.20
N ASP A 239 -9.73 -0.40 -16.83
CA ASP A 239 -10.15 -0.98 -18.10
C ASP A 239 -9.67 -0.19 -19.34
N GLN A 240 -8.92 0.89 -19.13
CA GLN A 240 -8.38 1.74 -20.19
C GLN A 240 -6.85 1.81 -20.15
N PRO A 241 -6.21 2.15 -21.29
CA PRO A 241 -4.78 2.44 -21.30
C PRO A 241 -4.46 3.65 -20.39
N LEU A 242 -3.35 3.56 -19.66
CA LEU A 242 -2.83 4.70 -18.89
C LEU A 242 -2.37 5.82 -19.84
N THR A 243 -2.91 7.02 -19.67
CA THR A 243 -2.50 8.23 -20.39
C THR A 243 -1.81 9.22 -19.46
N ARG A 244 -0.83 9.97 -19.98
CA ARG A 244 -0.08 10.99 -19.23
C ARG A 244 -0.21 12.36 -19.92
N PRO A 245 -0.44 13.46 -19.18
CA PRO A 245 -0.63 13.52 -17.72
C PRO A 245 -1.92 12.82 -17.26
N ILE A 246 -1.90 12.25 -16.05
CA ILE A 246 -3.08 11.58 -15.47
C ILE A 246 -4.19 12.62 -15.29
N GLU A 247 -5.42 12.22 -15.63
CA GLU A 247 -6.59 13.06 -15.58
C GLU A 247 -6.84 13.60 -14.16
N PRO A 248 -6.96 14.94 -13.99
CA PRO A 248 -7.38 15.51 -12.71
C PRO A 248 -8.85 15.21 -12.46
N LEU A 249 -9.18 14.84 -11.23
CA LEU A 249 -10.55 14.61 -10.77
C LEU A 249 -11.30 15.94 -10.66
N ARG A 250 -12.03 16.33 -11.70
CA ARG A 250 -12.76 17.62 -11.73
C ARG A 250 -14.10 17.55 -11.00
N GLU A 251 -14.79 16.43 -11.15
CA GLU A 251 -16.04 16.12 -10.47
C GLU A 251 -15.87 14.73 -9.86
N ALA A 252 -16.33 14.52 -8.63
CA ALA A 252 -16.23 13.18 -8.08
C ALA A 252 -17.28 12.29 -8.76
N PRO A 253 -16.87 11.10 -9.23
CA PRO A 253 -17.79 10.09 -9.70
C PRO A 253 -18.91 9.82 -8.70
N VAL A 254 -20.09 9.44 -9.20
CA VAL A 254 -21.29 9.17 -8.38
C VAL A 254 -21.04 8.06 -7.35
N TRP A 255 -20.10 7.16 -7.63
CA TRP A 255 -19.71 6.09 -6.73
C TRP A 255 -18.83 6.58 -5.56
N LEU A 256 -18.22 7.77 -5.63
CA LEU A 256 -17.55 8.36 -4.49
C LEU A 256 -18.56 9.04 -3.55
N THR A 257 -18.53 8.65 -2.27
CA THR A 257 -19.38 9.21 -1.23
C THR A 257 -18.85 10.58 -0.77
N SER A 258 -19.66 11.35 -0.05
CA SER A 258 -19.21 12.60 0.57
C SER A 258 -18.18 12.36 1.68
N GLY A 259 -18.18 11.19 2.32
CA GLY A 259 -17.22 10.78 3.36
C GLY A 259 -15.85 10.41 2.79
N ASP A 260 -15.80 9.99 1.53
CA ASP A 260 -14.56 9.65 0.82
C ASP A 260 -13.64 10.85 0.59
N ARG A 261 -14.20 12.07 0.68
CA ARG A 261 -13.43 13.31 0.53
C ARG A 261 -13.00 13.75 1.91
N ALA A 262 -11.74 14.17 2.04
CA ALA A 262 -11.30 14.91 3.21
C ALA A 262 -12.30 16.06 3.45
N PRO A 263 -12.91 16.19 4.64
CA PRO A 263 -13.60 17.43 4.95
C PRO A 263 -12.57 18.54 4.76
N GLY A 264 -12.94 19.59 4.00
CA GLY A 264 -12.09 20.77 3.84
C GLY A 264 -11.59 21.25 5.21
N PRO A 265 -10.44 21.96 5.27
CA PRO A 265 -9.79 22.29 6.52
C PRO A 265 -10.81 22.77 7.55
N ILE A 266 -10.81 22.13 8.73
CA ILE A 266 -11.65 22.55 9.85
C ILE A 266 -11.35 24.04 10.07
N PRO A 267 -12.34 24.94 9.94
CA PRO A 267 -12.13 26.35 10.24
C PRO A 267 -11.63 26.44 11.69
N GLY A 268 -10.51 27.15 11.88
CA GLY A 268 -9.78 27.23 13.14
C GLY A 268 -10.54 27.84 14.31
#